data_AF-A0A4U9WE06-F1
#
_entry.id   AF-A0A4U9WE06-F1
#
_cell.length_a   1.000
_cell.length_b   1.000
_cell.length_c   1.000
_cell.angle_alpha   90.00
_cell.angle_beta   90.00
_cell.angle_gamma   90.00
#
_symmetry.space_group_name_H-M   'P 1'
#
loop_
_entity.id
_entity.type
_entity.pdbx_description
1 polymer ?
#
loop_
_entity_poly.entity_id
_entity_poly.type
_entity_poly.pdbx_seq_one_letter_code
_entity_poly.pdbx_strand_id
1 'polypeptide(L)' 'MPGEVVALVGRSGCGKTTLAKILLGLYPPTAGRLQVFGIDHHHAAIGRFAR' A
#
# COMPACT_ATOMS: atom_id res chain seq x y z
N MET A 1 11.83 8.21 7.23
CA MET A 1 12.78 7.67 8.23
C MET A 1 12.10 6.57 9.03
N PRO A 2 12.85 5.59 9.58
CA PRO A 2 12.28 4.63 10.52
C PRO A 2 11.58 5.38 11.67
N GLY A 3 10.31 5.06 11.92
CA GLY A 3 9.49 5.74 12.94
C GLY A 3 8.80 7.04 12.52
N GLU A 4 8.93 7.45 11.26
CA GLU A 4 8.21 8.62 10.73
C GLU A 4 6.72 8.33 10.54
N VAL A 5 5.88 9.33 10.83
CA VAL A 5 4.44 9.30 10.56
C VAL A 5 4.14 10.23 9.38
N VAL A 6 3.56 9.68 8.32
CA VAL A 6 3.20 10.42 7.10
C VAL A 6 1.68 10.46 6.94
N ALA A 7 1.14 11.63 6.65
CA ALA A 7 -0.29 11.82 6.39
C ALA A 7 -0.58 11.95 4.89
N LEU A 8 -1.55 11.16 4.39
CA LEU A 8 -2.07 11.28 3.03
C LEU A 8 -3.37 12.09 3.03
N VAL A 9 -3.33 13.31 2.48
CA VAL A 9 -4.45 14.26 2.47
C VAL A 9 -5.03 14.49 1.07
N GLY A 10 -6.31 14.87 1.01
CA GLY A 10 -7.01 15.17 -0.24
C GLY A 10 -8.53 15.12 -0.10
N ARG A 11 -9.27 15.66 -1.07
CA ARG A 11 -10.75 15.68 -1.07
C ARG A 11 -11.37 14.27 -1.03
N SER A 12 -12.62 14.15 -0.61
CA SER A 12 -13.36 12.89 -0.73
C SER A 12 -13.37 12.41 -2.19
N GLY A 13 -13.26 11.10 -2.40
CA GLY A 13 -13.21 10.50 -3.74
C GLY A 13 -11.86 10.55 -4.46
N CYS A 14 -10.82 11.24 -3.93
CA CYS A 14 -9.52 11.31 -4.61
C CYS A 14 -8.66 10.02 -4.55
N GLY A 15 -9.20 8.93 -3.99
CA GLY A 15 -8.53 7.62 -3.99
C GLY A 15 -7.69 7.27 -2.76
N LYS A 16 -7.71 8.06 -1.68
CA LYS A 16 -6.94 7.75 -0.44
C LYS A 16 -7.20 6.33 0.11
N THR A 17 -8.48 5.96 0.25
CA THR A 17 -8.87 4.62 0.72
C THR A 17 -8.46 3.53 -0.26
N THR A 18 -8.55 3.80 -1.56
CA THR A 18 -8.09 2.86 -2.59
C THR A 18 -6.57 2.65 -2.49
N LEU A 19 -5.80 3.73 -2.35
CA LEU A 19 -4.35 3.64 -2.17
C LEU A 19 -3.99 2.88 -0.88
N ALA A 20 -4.66 3.15 0.24
CA ALA A 20 -4.46 2.40 1.48
C ALA A 20 -4.74 0.89 1.30
N LYS A 21 -5.81 0.52 0.59
CA LYS A 21 -6.10 -0.89 0.26
C LYS A 21 -5.02 -1.53 -0.62
N ILE A 22 -4.43 -0.79 -1.56
CA ILE A 22 -3.32 -1.28 -2.40
C ILE A 22 -2.07 -1.49 -1.53
N LEU A 23 -1.73 -0.54 -0.66
CA LEU A 23 -0.59 -0.64 0.27
C LEU A 23 -0.72 -1.84 1.22
N LEU A 24 -1.95 -2.13 1.65
CA LEU A 24 -2.28 -3.31 2.48
C LEU A 24 -2.36 -4.62 1.67
N GLY A 25 -2.12 -4.59 0.36
CA GLY A 25 -2.20 -5.76 -0.51
C GLY A 25 -3.61 -6.30 -0.75
N LEU A 26 -4.65 -5.52 -0.43
CA LEU A 26 -6.04 -5.91 -0.61
C LEU A 26 -6.47 -5.80 -2.07
N TYR A 27 -6.00 -4.78 -2.81
CA TYR A 27 -6.29 -4.56 -4.23
C TYR A 27 -5.00 -4.49 -5.08
N PRO A 28 -4.98 -5.03 -6.31
CA PRO A 28 -3.89 -4.84 -7.27
C PRO A 28 -3.81 -3.40 -7.79
N PRO A 29 -2.60 -2.83 -7.96
CA PRO A 29 -2.41 -1.59 -8.68
C PRO A 29 -2.70 -1.87 -10.17
N THR A 30 -3.34 -0.91 -10.83
CA THR A 30 -3.59 -1.01 -12.27
C THR A 30 -2.29 -0.87 -13.07
N ALA A 31 -1.31 -0.14 -12.54
CA ALA A 31 0.02 0.02 -13.13
C ALA A 31 1.05 0.41 -12.05
N GLY A 32 2.34 0.32 -12.37
CA GLY A 32 3.44 0.65 -11.46
C GLY A 32 3.89 -0.52 -10.57
N ARG A 33 4.65 -0.23 -9.52
CA ARG A 33 5.20 -1.21 -8.57
C ARG A 33 5.02 -0.74 -7.13
N LEU A 34 4.82 -1.69 -6.21
CA LEU A 34 4.76 -1.47 -4.77
C LEU A 34 5.95 -2.16 -4.11
N GLN A 35 6.72 -1.43 -3.31
CA GLN A 35 7.84 -1.96 -2.55
C GLN A 35 7.68 -1.63 -1.08
N VAL A 36 7.92 -2.61 -0.21
CA VAL A 36 7.96 -2.42 1.25
C VAL A 36 9.31 -2.93 1.74
N PHE A 37 10.07 -2.09 2.43
CA PHE A 37 11.46 -2.38 2.83
C PHE A 37 12.35 -2.83 1.65
N GLY A 38 12.10 -2.30 0.44
CA GLY A 38 12.85 -2.65 -0.79
C GLY A 38 12.44 -3.99 -1.42
N ILE A 39 11.44 -4.69 -0.86
CA ILE A 39 10.93 -5.96 -1.37
C ILE A 39 9.72 -5.68 -2.25
N ASP A 40 9.73 -6.19 -3.48
CA ASP A 40 8.59 -6.11 -4.40
C ASP A 40 7.38 -6.86 -3.83
N HIS A 41 6.29 -6.12 -3.65
CA HIS A 41 5.02 -6.66 -3.21
C HIS A 41 4.16 -7.03 -4.42
N HIS A 42 4.26 -8.29 -4.81
CA HIS A 42 3.34 -8.90 -5.75
C HIS A 42 2.04 -9.28 -5.04
N HIS A 43 0.90 -9.00 -5.67
CA HIS A 43 -0.44 -9.34 -5.19
C HIS A 43 -0.60 -10.84 -4.99
N ALA A 44 -0.29 -11.29 -3.79
CA ALA A 44 -0.70 -12.57 -3.24
C ALA A 44 -0.91 -12.36 -1.74
N ALA A 45 -2.19 -12.23 -1.38
CA ALA A 45 -2.82 -12.50 -0.09
C ALA A 45 -2.08 -12.08 1.19
N ILE A 46 -2.78 -11.27 1.98
CA ILE A 46 -2.87 -11.11 3.46
C ILE A 46 -2.03 -12.04 4.39
N GLY A 47 -1.49 -13.18 3.96
CA GLY A 47 -0.75 -14.15 4.78
C GLY A 47 0.78 -14.02 4.88
N ARG A 48 1.45 -13.09 4.17
CA ARG A 48 2.94 -13.07 4.15
C ARG A 48 3.63 -12.09 5.11
N PHE A 49 2.89 -11.13 5.66
CA PHE A 49 3.41 -10.18 6.66
C PHE A 49 3.23 -10.63 8.12
N ALA A 50 2.57 -11.79 8.34
CA ALA A 50 2.30 -12.34 9.67
C ALA A 50 3.36 -13.36 10.14
N ARG A 51 4.59 -13.30 9.60
CA ARG A 51 5.73 -14.10 10.06
C ARG A 51 6.91 -13.20 10.39
#